data_AF-A0A6A5UDH9-F1
#
_entry.id   AF-A0A6A5UDH9-F1
#
_cell.length_a   1.000
_cell.length_b   1.000
_cell.length_c   1.000
_cell.angle_alpha   90.00
_cell.angle_beta   90.00
_cell.angle_gamma   90.00
#
_symmetry.space_group_name_H-M   'P 1'
#
loop_
_entity.id
_entity.type
_entity.pdbx_description
1 polymer ?
#
loop_
_entity_poly.entity_id
_entity_poly.type
_entity_poly.pdbx_seq_one_letter_code
_entity_poly.pdbx_strand_id
1 'polypeptide(L)'
;MAEPQHSPTTTTIPSSTAVPPQEPSKPPRPSRGTALQRLRALILRYISYLLQKTDRNILRLSKLLSSPTTTDNLLCTTSYTLSFIHALLSRILDRRLTAIASSIAEKATPVLLPGETFIATVSTPPSTQRLAQTTTSIKALENVISDYRIFVRLWGLVGIYEWARGAWNAPPLSKDAGRKEKILRGVTWASVTSCIGFQVLENGAYLSSKGVLVSQSWTGEQGKAREGQWWIWSSRFWAGCVVLELLRLGVLHYYREPLTSSEKEKAAVEDGEKEGKMLREEQKKEERIWWRDLVSNLAYMPMTLHWSVEEENGILSDWGVGVLGAVAGGANLVHAWRNTA
;
A
#
# COMPACT_ATOMS: atom_id res chain seq x y z
N MET A 1 16.98 35.29 84.47
CA MET A 1 17.42 35.94 85.71
C MET A 1 17.43 37.44 85.43
N ALA A 2 16.59 38.21 86.15
CA ALA A 2 16.43 39.68 86.19
C ALA A 2 16.11 40.38 84.85
N GLU A 3 14.86 40.74 84.50
CA GLU A 3 13.91 41.72 85.07
C GLU A 3 14.11 43.17 84.50
N PRO A 4 13.04 43.85 84.00
CA PRO A 4 13.12 45.06 83.16
C PRO A 4 12.60 46.33 83.86
N GLN A 5 12.97 47.53 83.39
CA GLN A 5 12.36 48.86 83.71
C GLN A 5 12.90 49.91 82.70
N HIS A 6 12.30 51.04 82.34
CA HIS A 6 10.94 51.60 82.27
C HIS A 6 11.06 52.91 81.42
N SER A 7 10.18 53.12 80.43
CA SER A 7 9.40 54.33 80.03
C SER A 7 10.01 55.79 80.03
N PRO A 8 9.27 56.87 79.66
CA PRO A 8 8.79 57.30 78.31
C PRO A 8 8.94 58.85 78.04
N THR A 9 8.29 59.36 76.95
CA THR A 9 7.69 60.72 76.72
C THR A 9 8.37 61.63 75.65
N THR A 10 7.85 61.73 74.40
CA THR A 10 6.94 62.75 73.77
C THR A 10 7.60 64.15 73.56
N THR A 11 7.63 64.86 72.41
CA THR A 11 6.52 65.54 71.67
C THR A 11 7.07 66.49 70.55
N THR A 12 6.44 66.51 69.34
CA THR A 12 6.25 67.62 68.31
C THR A 12 7.46 68.22 67.53
N ILE A 13 7.68 67.99 66.19
CA ILE A 13 7.11 68.53 64.89
C ILE A 13 7.56 70.01 64.56
N PRO A 14 7.84 70.51 63.30
CA PRO A 14 7.53 70.04 61.91
C PRO A 14 8.61 70.19 60.77
N SER A 15 8.26 69.58 59.62
CA SER A 15 8.49 69.91 58.19
C SER A 15 9.87 70.31 57.63
N SER A 16 10.37 69.46 56.71
CA SER A 16 11.15 69.88 55.54
C SER A 16 10.84 68.98 54.33
N THR A 17 10.64 69.64 53.19
CA THR A 17 10.24 69.13 51.87
C THR A 17 11.21 68.07 51.33
N ALA A 18 10.71 66.87 51.00
CA ALA A 18 11.47 65.83 50.31
C ALA A 18 10.77 65.42 49.00
N VAL A 19 11.54 65.52 47.91
CA VAL A 19 11.19 65.17 46.53
C VAL A 19 10.76 63.69 46.43
N PRO A 20 9.68 63.35 45.70
CA PRO A 20 9.28 61.95 45.52
C PRO A 20 10.30 61.17 44.66
N PRO A 21 10.62 59.91 45.00
CA PRO A 21 11.57 59.08 44.26
C PRO A 21 11.07 58.72 42.84
N GLN A 22 11.97 58.75 41.85
CA GLN A 22 11.72 58.24 40.49
C GLN A 22 11.45 56.72 40.52
N GLU A 23 10.33 56.29 39.94
CA GLU A 23 10.04 54.87 39.68
C GLU A 23 11.05 54.28 38.67
N PRO A 24 11.49 53.02 38.85
CA PRO A 24 12.33 52.33 37.89
C PRO A 24 11.59 52.11 36.56
N SER A 25 12.18 52.61 35.47
CA SER A 25 11.66 52.48 34.10
C SER A 25 11.40 51.01 33.74
N LYS A 26 10.14 50.69 33.41
CA LYS A 26 9.74 49.37 32.88
C LYS A 26 10.55 49.01 31.63
N PRO A 27 10.96 47.74 31.45
CA PRO A 27 11.68 47.33 30.24
C PRO A 27 10.82 47.61 28.99
N PRO A 28 11.42 48.02 27.86
CA PRO A 28 10.68 48.35 26.66
C PRO A 28 9.90 47.13 26.18
N ARG A 29 8.59 47.32 25.98
CA ARG A 29 7.69 46.31 25.39
C ARG A 29 8.25 45.89 24.02
N PRO A 30 8.30 44.60 23.68
CA PRO A 30 8.77 44.17 22.36
C PRO A 30 7.94 44.86 21.28
N SER A 31 8.61 45.51 20.34
CA SER A 31 7.97 46.24 19.24
C SER A 31 7.11 45.25 18.46
N ARG A 32 5.83 45.61 18.24
CA ARG A 32 4.93 44.80 17.42
C ARG A 32 5.47 44.82 16.00
N GLY A 33 6.13 43.73 15.58
CA GLY A 33 6.65 43.60 14.23
C GLY A 33 5.59 43.88 13.18
N THR A 34 5.99 44.55 12.09
CA THR A 34 5.11 44.99 11.01
C THR A 34 4.38 43.79 10.38
N ALA A 35 3.23 44.01 9.75
CA ALA A 35 2.47 42.95 9.08
C ALA A 35 3.33 42.12 8.12
N LEU A 36 4.28 42.75 7.43
CA LEU A 36 5.28 42.12 6.57
C LEU A 36 6.25 41.19 7.32
N GLN A 37 6.72 41.58 8.51
CA GLN A 37 7.59 40.72 9.34
C GLN A 37 6.84 39.49 9.84
N ARG A 38 5.55 39.63 10.19
CA ARG A 38 4.69 38.50 10.56
C ARG A 38 4.43 37.56 9.39
N LEU A 39 4.11 38.10 8.22
CA LEU A 39 3.92 37.31 6.99
C LEU A 39 5.21 36.55 6.63
N ARG A 40 6.37 37.21 6.68
CA ARG A 40 7.68 36.57 6.45
C ARG A 40 7.94 35.45 7.45
N ALA A 41 7.67 35.66 8.74
CA ALA A 41 7.83 34.63 9.76
C ALA A 41 6.89 33.43 9.53
N LEU A 42 5.64 33.67 9.12
CA LEU A 42 4.69 32.60 8.78
C LEU A 42 5.12 31.81 7.55
N ILE A 43 5.58 32.48 6.49
CA ILE A 43 6.11 31.85 5.29
C ILE A 43 7.34 31.00 5.63
N LEU A 44 8.31 31.54 6.38
CA LEU A 44 9.51 30.79 6.78
C LEU A 44 9.17 29.59 7.66
N ARG A 45 8.20 29.72 8.57
CA ARG A 45 7.71 28.61 9.40
C ARG A 45 7.01 27.55 8.55
N TYR A 46 6.20 27.97 7.58
CA TYR A 46 5.51 27.05 6.67
C TYR A 46 6.50 26.31 5.77
N ILE A 47 7.48 27.02 5.20
CA ILE A 47 8.58 26.43 4.44
C ILE A 47 9.36 25.44 5.32
N SER A 48 9.76 25.83 6.53
CA SER A 48 10.47 24.94 7.46
C SER A 48 9.66 23.69 7.79
N TYR A 49 8.36 23.83 8.03
CA TYR A 49 7.45 22.71 8.24
C TYR A 49 7.37 21.79 7.02
N LEU A 50 7.27 22.35 5.80
CA LEU A 50 7.26 21.58 4.57
C LEU A 50 8.59 20.84 4.35
N LEU A 51 9.73 21.47 4.62
CA LEU A 51 11.04 20.81 4.52
C LEU A 51 11.15 19.66 5.52
N GLN A 52 10.82 19.89 6.79
CA GLN A 52 10.85 18.84 7.83
C GLN A 52 9.91 17.68 7.50
N LYS A 53 8.72 17.97 6.99
CA LYS A 53 7.76 16.94 6.57
C LYS A 53 8.26 16.16 5.36
N THR A 54 8.89 16.85 4.40
CA THR A 54 9.45 16.24 3.19
C THR A 54 10.64 15.36 3.54
N ASP A 55 11.59 15.85 4.34
CA ASP A 55 12.74 15.10 4.84
C ASP A 55 12.31 13.82 5.56
N ARG A 56 11.38 13.93 6.52
CA ARG A 56 10.82 12.75 7.21
C ARG A 56 10.19 11.76 6.23
N ASN A 57 9.46 12.24 5.22
CA ASN A 57 8.86 11.35 4.22
C ASN A 57 9.89 10.69 3.31
N ILE A 58 10.98 11.39 2.94
CA ILE A 58 12.09 10.83 2.16
C ILE A 58 12.79 9.74 2.95
N LEU A 59 13.07 9.96 4.25
CA LEU A 59 13.68 8.94 5.12
C LEU A 59 12.78 7.71 5.24
N ARG A 60 11.46 7.92 5.38
CA ARG A 60 10.49 6.82 5.41
C ARG A 60 10.40 6.08 4.08
N LEU A 61 10.48 6.79 2.95
CA LEU A 61 10.52 6.18 1.62
C LEU A 61 11.81 5.37 1.44
N SER A 62 12.96 5.90 1.87
CA SER A 62 14.23 5.17 1.86
C SER A 62 14.15 3.87 2.67
N LYS A 63 13.57 3.92 3.88
CA LYS A 63 13.31 2.73 4.71
C LYS A 63 12.29 1.77 4.08
N LEU A 64 11.35 2.26 3.27
CA LEU A 64 10.43 1.42 2.51
C LEU A 64 11.15 0.74 1.32
N LEU A 65 12.12 1.41 0.70
CA LEU A 65 12.83 0.88 -0.47
C LEU A 65 14.02 -0.02 -0.10
N SER A 66 14.39 -0.09 1.18
CA SER A 66 15.53 -0.87 1.65
C SER A 66 15.28 -2.39 1.67
N SER A 67 14.02 -2.83 1.66
CA SER A 67 13.66 -4.25 1.59
C SER A 67 12.98 -4.57 0.26
N PRO A 68 13.37 -5.65 -0.43
CA PRO A 68 12.72 -6.08 -1.67
C PRO A 68 11.21 -6.27 -1.54
N THR A 69 10.74 -6.79 -0.40
CA THR A 69 9.31 -7.04 -0.15
C THR A 69 8.51 -5.75 -0.06
N THR A 70 9.03 -4.74 0.63
CA THR A 70 8.34 -3.44 0.78
C THR A 70 8.42 -2.62 -0.51
N THR A 71 9.50 -2.77 -1.28
CA THR A 71 9.60 -2.27 -2.64
C THR A 71 8.55 -2.91 -3.55
N ASP A 72 8.37 -4.24 -3.52
CA ASP A 72 7.32 -4.89 -4.31
C ASP A 72 5.92 -4.41 -3.93
N ASN A 73 5.62 -4.22 -2.63
CA ASN A 73 4.33 -3.68 -2.20
C ASN A 73 4.04 -2.29 -2.79
N LEU A 74 5.06 -1.42 -2.85
CA LEU A 74 4.95 -0.11 -3.48
C LEU A 74 4.69 -0.26 -4.98
N LEU A 75 5.53 -1.03 -5.68
CA LEU A 75 5.42 -1.25 -7.12
C LEU A 75 4.11 -1.93 -7.52
N CYS A 76 3.62 -2.86 -6.71
CA CYS A 76 2.32 -3.51 -6.87
C CYS A 76 1.19 -2.48 -6.84
N THR A 77 1.17 -1.65 -5.78
CA THR A 77 0.16 -0.60 -5.63
C THR A 77 0.23 0.40 -6.78
N THR A 78 1.44 0.83 -7.15
CA THR A 78 1.65 1.77 -8.27
C THR A 78 1.23 1.17 -9.61
N SER A 79 1.61 -0.07 -9.92
CA SER A 79 1.23 -0.73 -11.17
C SER A 79 -0.28 -0.85 -11.32
N TYR A 80 -0.99 -1.36 -10.30
CA TYR A 80 -2.44 -1.52 -10.41
C TYR A 80 -3.20 -0.19 -10.36
N THR A 81 -2.70 0.82 -9.65
CA THR A 81 -3.28 2.18 -9.72
C THR A 81 -3.09 2.80 -11.11
N LEU A 82 -1.93 2.61 -11.74
CA LEU A 82 -1.71 3.02 -13.13
C LEU A 82 -2.63 2.26 -14.10
N SER A 83 -2.81 0.95 -13.91
CA SER A 83 -3.73 0.13 -14.70
C SER A 83 -5.18 0.63 -14.58
N PHE A 84 -5.63 0.95 -13.37
CA PHE A 84 -6.94 1.56 -13.14
C PHE A 84 -7.08 2.92 -13.83
N ILE A 85 -6.11 3.82 -13.64
CA ILE A 85 -6.11 5.14 -14.28
C ILE A 85 -6.11 5.01 -15.80
N HIS A 86 -5.30 4.10 -16.35
CA HIS A 86 -5.27 3.80 -17.78
C HIS A 86 -6.65 3.36 -18.28
N ALA A 87 -7.30 2.40 -17.63
CA ALA A 87 -8.62 1.93 -18.02
C ALA A 87 -9.68 3.06 -18.01
N LEU A 88 -9.61 3.97 -17.03
CA LEU A 88 -10.49 5.14 -16.99
C LEU A 88 -10.19 6.14 -18.12
N LEU A 89 -8.92 6.46 -18.36
CA LEU A 89 -8.53 7.39 -19.41
C LEU A 89 -8.83 6.84 -20.81
N SER A 90 -8.60 5.55 -21.04
CA SER A 90 -8.94 4.85 -22.29
C SER A 90 -10.43 4.94 -22.57
N ARG A 91 -11.29 4.74 -21.57
CA ARG A 91 -12.75 4.92 -21.72
C ARG A 91 -13.15 6.36 -22.07
N ILE A 92 -12.51 7.34 -21.44
CA ILE A 92 -12.77 8.76 -21.75
C ILE A 92 -12.30 9.09 -23.16
N LEU A 93 -11.13 8.58 -23.55
CA LEU A 93 -10.55 8.78 -24.87
C LEU A 93 -11.43 8.16 -25.95
N ASP A 94 -11.85 6.90 -25.78
CA ASP A 94 -12.70 6.18 -26.71
C ASP A 94 -14.06 6.87 -26.92
N ARG A 95 -14.69 7.34 -25.84
CA ARG A 95 -15.92 8.15 -25.92
C ARG A 95 -15.71 9.44 -26.72
N ARG A 96 -14.57 10.12 -26.54
CA ARG A 96 -14.26 11.35 -27.28
C ARG A 96 -14.02 11.07 -28.75
N LEU A 97 -13.26 10.02 -29.07
CA LEU A 97 -12.99 9.63 -30.44
C LEU A 97 -14.26 9.18 -31.16
N THR A 98 -15.10 8.39 -30.49
CA THR A 98 -16.41 7.98 -31.00
C THR A 98 -17.31 9.19 -31.25
N ALA A 99 -17.42 10.13 -30.31
CA ALA A 99 -18.22 11.34 -30.51
C ALA A 99 -17.73 12.19 -31.68
N ILE A 100 -16.41 12.33 -31.85
CA ILE A 100 -15.82 13.02 -33.00
C ILE A 100 -16.18 12.28 -34.29
N ALA A 101 -15.98 10.96 -34.35
CA ALA A 101 -16.28 10.13 -35.51
C ALA A 101 -17.77 10.21 -35.88
N SER A 102 -18.68 10.08 -34.91
CA SER A 102 -20.12 10.23 -35.10
C SER A 102 -20.49 11.61 -35.64
N SER A 103 -19.92 12.69 -35.09
CA SER A 103 -20.21 14.05 -35.57
C SER A 103 -19.75 14.29 -37.01
N ILE A 104 -18.70 13.61 -37.44
CA ILE A 104 -18.19 13.68 -38.82
C ILE A 104 -19.07 12.83 -39.73
N ALA A 105 -19.41 11.61 -39.30
CA ALA A 105 -20.31 10.73 -40.03
C ALA A 105 -21.67 11.40 -40.25
N GLU A 106 -22.28 12.00 -39.23
CA GLU A 106 -23.56 12.73 -39.34
C GLU A 106 -23.49 13.89 -40.34
N LYS A 107 -22.37 14.62 -40.38
CA LYS A 107 -22.17 15.73 -41.33
C LYS A 107 -21.88 15.25 -42.75
N ALA A 108 -21.26 14.09 -42.92
CA ALA A 108 -20.92 13.52 -44.22
C ALA A 108 -22.08 12.73 -44.85
N THR A 109 -22.93 12.10 -44.02
CA THR A 109 -24.07 11.27 -44.46
C THR A 109 -25.01 11.96 -45.46
N PRO A 110 -25.41 13.24 -45.32
CA PRO A 110 -26.29 13.89 -46.29
C PRO A 110 -25.59 14.25 -47.62
N VAL A 111 -24.26 14.20 -47.66
CA VAL A 111 -23.45 14.56 -48.84
C VAL A 111 -23.04 13.32 -49.65
N LEU A 112 -22.98 12.15 -49.01
CA LEU A 112 -22.54 10.91 -49.65
C LEU A 112 -23.68 10.21 -50.39
N LEU A 113 -23.39 9.76 -51.61
CA LEU A 113 -24.30 8.88 -52.35
C LEU A 113 -24.23 7.43 -51.81
N PRO A 114 -25.28 6.62 -51.99
CA PRO A 114 -25.26 5.22 -51.59
C PRO A 114 -24.09 4.47 -52.25
N GLY A 115 -23.20 3.90 -51.43
CA GLY A 115 -22.03 3.13 -51.89
C GLY A 115 -20.72 3.92 -51.99
N GLU A 116 -20.72 5.24 -51.73
CA GLU A 116 -19.48 6.03 -51.69
C GLU A 116 -18.78 5.92 -50.32
N THR A 117 -17.48 5.64 -50.33
CA THR A 117 -16.65 5.59 -49.12
C THR A 117 -15.99 6.93 -48.85
N PHE A 118 -16.18 7.47 -47.65
CA PHE A 118 -15.55 8.70 -47.21
C PHE A 118 -14.33 8.42 -46.34
N ILE A 119 -13.15 8.86 -46.78
CA ILE A 119 -11.91 8.80 -46.01
C ILE A 119 -11.59 10.21 -45.52
N ALA A 120 -11.71 10.45 -44.21
CA ALA A 120 -11.35 11.71 -43.59
C ALA A 120 -10.12 11.56 -42.69
N THR A 121 -9.15 12.44 -42.87
CA THR A 121 -8.07 12.67 -41.91
C THR A 121 -8.52 13.73 -40.91
N VAL A 122 -8.77 13.29 -39.68
CA VAL A 122 -9.33 14.17 -38.65
C VAL A 122 -8.20 14.76 -37.82
N SER A 123 -8.06 16.09 -37.87
CA SER A 123 -7.19 16.80 -36.93
C SER A 123 -7.83 16.76 -35.54
N THR A 124 -7.28 15.91 -34.68
CA THR A 124 -7.85 15.67 -33.35
C THR A 124 -7.56 16.87 -32.45
N PRO A 125 -8.51 17.34 -31.61
CA PRO A 125 -8.26 18.49 -30.72
C PRO A 125 -7.00 18.28 -29.85
N PRO A 126 -6.21 19.33 -29.57
CA PRO A 126 -4.97 19.21 -28.79
C PRO A 126 -5.16 18.58 -27.41
N SER A 127 -6.33 18.79 -26.79
CA SER A 127 -6.67 18.18 -25.49
C SER A 127 -6.84 16.66 -25.57
N THR A 128 -7.44 16.16 -26.65
CA THR A 128 -7.61 14.72 -26.89
C THR A 128 -6.28 14.08 -27.29
N GLN A 129 -5.42 14.79 -28.03
CA GLN A 129 -4.05 14.32 -28.32
C GLN A 129 -3.23 14.16 -27.03
N ARG A 130 -3.26 15.16 -26.12
CA ARG A 130 -2.59 15.06 -24.81
C ARG A 130 -3.15 13.93 -23.95
N LEU A 131 -4.46 13.70 -24.00
CA LEU A 131 -5.09 12.58 -23.31
C LEU A 131 -4.59 11.23 -23.86
N ALA A 132 -4.52 11.08 -25.18
CA ALA A 132 -4.00 9.87 -25.83
C ALA A 132 -2.52 9.62 -25.48
N GLN A 133 -1.69 10.67 -25.51
CA GLN A 133 -0.28 10.59 -25.10
C GLN A 133 -0.15 10.16 -23.63
N THR A 134 -0.89 10.82 -22.73
CA THR A 134 -0.90 10.47 -21.30
C THR A 134 -1.35 9.03 -21.08
N THR A 135 -2.41 8.60 -21.76
CA THR A 135 -2.97 7.23 -21.67
C THR A 135 -1.93 6.19 -22.09
N THR A 136 -1.20 6.47 -23.17
CA THR A 136 -0.12 5.62 -23.69
C THR A 136 1.06 5.57 -22.73
N SER A 137 1.51 6.73 -22.23
CA SER A 137 2.63 6.82 -21.28
C SER A 137 2.33 6.10 -19.96
N ILE A 138 1.10 6.20 -19.45
CA ILE A 138 0.67 5.49 -18.24
C ILE A 138 0.71 3.97 -18.48
N LYS A 139 0.22 3.50 -19.63
CA LYS A 139 0.29 2.06 -19.96
C LYS A 139 1.72 1.57 -20.09
N ALA A 140 2.59 2.34 -20.74
CA ALA A 140 4.00 2.00 -20.87
C ALA A 140 4.69 1.89 -19.50
N LEU A 141 4.44 2.85 -18.59
CA LEU A 141 4.98 2.81 -17.24
C LEU A 141 4.45 1.61 -16.44
N GLU A 142 3.14 1.33 -16.54
CA GLU A 142 2.53 0.16 -15.90
C GLU A 142 3.15 -1.15 -16.39
N ASN A 143 3.33 -1.30 -17.70
CA ASN A 143 3.99 -2.46 -18.31
C ASN A 143 5.44 -2.63 -17.80
N VAL A 144 6.22 -1.55 -17.73
CA VAL A 144 7.61 -1.61 -17.23
C VAL A 144 7.66 -2.06 -15.77
N ILE A 145 6.76 -1.54 -14.92
CA ILE A 145 6.70 -1.94 -13.51
C ILE A 145 6.27 -3.42 -13.40
N SER A 146 5.24 -3.82 -14.15
CA SER A 146 4.75 -5.21 -14.15
C SER A 146 5.86 -6.18 -14.59
N ASP A 147 6.57 -5.84 -15.66
CA ASP A 147 7.69 -6.63 -16.18
C ASP A 147 8.82 -6.79 -15.14
N TYR A 148 9.24 -5.69 -14.51
CA TYR A 148 10.23 -5.72 -13.45
C TYR A 148 9.79 -6.61 -12.28
N ARG A 149 8.52 -6.51 -11.88
CA ARG A 149 7.97 -7.32 -10.77
C ARG A 149 8.01 -8.81 -11.10
N ILE A 150 7.61 -9.21 -12.31
CA ILE A 150 7.71 -10.62 -12.73
C ILE A 150 9.17 -11.06 -12.79
N PHE A 151 10.05 -10.22 -13.34
CA PHE A 151 11.48 -10.51 -13.42
C PHE A 151 12.09 -10.81 -12.04
N VAL A 152 11.88 -9.93 -11.04
CA VAL A 152 12.45 -10.15 -9.70
C VAL A 152 11.79 -11.33 -8.96
N ARG A 153 10.57 -11.75 -9.36
CA ARG A 153 9.95 -12.97 -8.83
C ARG A 153 10.61 -14.25 -9.31
N LEU A 154 11.49 -14.24 -10.32
CA LEU A 154 12.23 -15.43 -10.75
C LEU A 154 12.97 -16.13 -9.59
N TRP A 155 13.41 -15.36 -8.60
CA TRP A 155 14.08 -15.85 -7.38
C TRP A 155 13.11 -16.38 -6.31
N GLY A 156 11.80 -16.36 -6.55
CA GLY A 156 10.75 -16.74 -5.59
C GLY A 156 10.88 -18.18 -5.09
N LEU A 157 11.41 -19.09 -5.91
CA LEU A 157 11.67 -20.48 -5.51
C LEU A 157 12.64 -20.60 -4.32
N VAL A 158 13.58 -19.67 -4.19
CA VAL A 158 14.52 -19.65 -3.05
C VAL A 158 13.78 -19.36 -1.75
N GLY A 159 12.87 -18.37 -1.77
CA GLY A 159 12.03 -18.06 -0.62
C GLY A 159 11.05 -19.19 -0.28
N ILE A 160 10.49 -19.85 -1.29
CA ILE A 160 9.60 -21.00 -1.10
C ILE A 160 10.38 -22.20 -0.50
N TYR A 161 11.62 -22.42 -0.94
CA TYR A 161 12.49 -23.44 -0.36
C TYR A 161 12.80 -23.16 1.11
N GLU A 162 13.16 -21.91 1.45
CA GLU A 162 13.38 -21.51 2.85
C GLU A 162 12.13 -21.77 3.70
N TRP A 163 10.95 -21.39 3.18
CA TRP A 163 9.68 -21.63 3.84
C TRP A 163 9.39 -23.13 4.03
N ALA A 164 9.60 -23.95 2.99
CA ALA A 164 9.44 -25.40 3.04
C ALA A 164 10.39 -26.03 4.07
N ARG A 165 11.66 -25.58 4.11
CA ARG A 165 12.65 -26.03 5.08
C ARG A 165 12.25 -25.63 6.51
N GLY A 166 11.74 -24.42 6.70
CA GLY A 166 11.19 -23.98 7.98
C GLY A 166 10.01 -24.84 8.44
N ALA A 167 9.09 -25.15 7.53
CA ALA A 167 7.96 -26.04 7.80
C ALA A 167 8.41 -27.47 8.14
N TRP A 168 9.45 -27.97 7.46
CA TRP A 168 10.04 -29.29 7.72
C TRP A 168 10.72 -29.38 9.10
N ASN A 169 11.48 -28.34 9.47
CA ASN A 169 12.22 -28.31 10.74
C ASN A 169 11.35 -27.93 11.95
N ALA A 170 10.13 -27.45 11.73
CA ALA A 170 9.22 -27.14 12.81
C ALA A 170 8.86 -28.41 13.60
N PRO A 171 8.65 -28.31 14.93
CA PRO A 171 8.43 -29.47 15.80
C PRO A 171 7.39 -30.45 15.24
N PRO A 172 7.65 -31.77 15.29
CA PRO A 172 6.69 -32.75 14.82
C PRO A 172 5.40 -32.59 15.61
N LEU A 173 4.26 -32.84 14.96
CA LEU A 173 2.97 -32.80 15.65
C LEU A 173 3.00 -33.85 16.76
N SER A 174 2.74 -33.42 18.00
CA SER A 174 2.56 -34.34 19.11
C SER A 174 1.39 -35.29 18.82
N LYS A 175 1.40 -36.49 19.43
CA LYS A 175 0.29 -37.44 19.27
C LYS A 175 -1.05 -36.84 19.73
N ASP A 176 -0.98 -35.92 20.70
CA ASP A 176 -2.11 -35.17 21.25
C ASP A 176 -2.35 -33.83 20.53
N ALA A 177 -1.71 -33.59 19.37
CA ALA A 177 -1.91 -32.36 18.62
C ALA A 177 -3.40 -32.16 18.30
N GLY A 178 -3.90 -30.98 18.64
CA GLY A 178 -5.26 -30.58 18.39
C GLY A 178 -5.60 -30.54 16.90
N ARG A 179 -6.91 -30.39 16.62
CA ARG A 179 -7.41 -30.30 15.25
C ARG A 179 -6.86 -29.07 14.52
N LYS A 180 -6.66 -27.97 15.25
CA LYS A 180 -6.10 -26.70 14.74
C LYS A 180 -4.71 -26.92 14.14
N GLU A 181 -3.80 -27.51 14.90
CA GLU A 181 -2.40 -27.71 14.49
C GLU A 181 -2.30 -28.63 13.28
N LYS A 182 -3.11 -29.69 13.26
CA LYS A 182 -3.22 -30.63 12.13
C LYS A 182 -3.67 -29.93 10.85
N ILE A 183 -4.73 -29.12 10.93
CA ILE A 183 -5.23 -28.37 9.77
C ILE A 183 -4.20 -27.34 9.31
N LEU A 184 -3.63 -26.53 10.21
CA LEU A 184 -2.63 -25.52 9.84
C LEU A 184 -1.38 -26.13 9.20
N ARG A 185 -0.92 -27.30 9.71
CA ARG A 185 0.20 -28.03 9.12
C ARG A 185 -0.13 -28.51 7.70
N GLY A 186 -1.30 -29.08 7.49
CA GLY A 186 -1.76 -29.53 6.18
C GLY A 186 -1.89 -28.37 5.18
N VAL A 187 -2.52 -27.27 5.61
CA VAL A 187 -2.65 -26.04 4.81
C VAL A 187 -1.28 -25.48 4.44
N THR A 188 -0.32 -25.46 5.37
CA THR A 188 1.04 -24.96 5.09
C THR A 188 1.72 -25.77 3.98
N TRP A 189 1.71 -27.10 4.05
CA TRP A 189 2.31 -27.94 3.02
C TRP A 189 1.58 -27.87 1.67
N ALA A 190 0.25 -27.76 1.70
CA ALA A 190 -0.54 -27.53 0.50
C ALA A 190 -0.17 -26.17 -0.14
N SER A 191 -0.02 -25.11 0.64
CA SER A 191 0.34 -23.78 0.14
C SER A 191 1.76 -23.78 -0.42
N VAL A 192 2.72 -24.43 0.24
CA VAL A 192 4.09 -24.61 -0.28
C VAL A 192 4.04 -25.29 -1.65
N THR A 193 3.33 -26.41 -1.76
CA THR A 193 3.23 -27.18 -3.02
C THR A 193 2.59 -26.35 -4.13
N SER A 194 1.53 -25.62 -3.80
CA SER A 194 0.84 -24.74 -4.74
C SER A 194 1.73 -23.58 -5.19
N CYS A 195 2.47 -22.95 -4.28
CA CYS A 195 3.44 -21.89 -4.60
C CYS A 195 4.59 -22.39 -5.49
N ILE A 196 5.07 -23.62 -5.30
CA ILE A 196 6.09 -24.21 -6.19
C ILE A 196 5.52 -24.34 -7.61
N GLY A 197 4.32 -24.89 -7.75
CA GLY A 197 3.64 -25.02 -9.04
C GLY A 197 3.46 -23.67 -9.75
N PHE A 198 2.96 -22.67 -9.00
CA PHE A 198 2.85 -21.29 -9.47
C PHE A 198 4.20 -20.76 -9.98
N GLN A 199 5.24 -20.81 -9.15
CA GLN A 199 6.51 -20.16 -9.45
C GLN A 199 7.26 -20.83 -10.62
N VAL A 200 7.24 -22.17 -10.71
CA VAL A 200 7.87 -22.89 -11.82
C VAL A 200 7.21 -22.53 -13.15
N LEU A 201 5.87 -22.50 -13.19
CA LEU A 201 5.12 -22.19 -14.40
C LEU A 201 5.23 -20.71 -14.78
N GLU A 202 5.13 -19.79 -13.82
CA GLU A 202 5.33 -18.35 -14.05
C GLU A 202 6.73 -18.09 -14.61
N ASN A 203 7.77 -18.67 -14.00
CA ASN A 203 9.14 -18.50 -14.46
C ASN A 203 9.34 -18.98 -15.90
N GLY A 204 8.80 -20.16 -16.24
CA GLY A 204 8.91 -20.68 -17.60
C GLY A 204 8.13 -19.86 -18.63
N ALA A 205 6.91 -19.45 -18.30
CA ALA A 205 6.09 -18.60 -19.17
C ALA A 205 6.74 -17.23 -19.42
N TYR A 206 7.32 -16.63 -18.36
CA TYR A 206 8.04 -15.37 -18.48
C TYR A 206 9.33 -15.51 -19.30
N LEU A 207 10.12 -16.56 -19.08
CA LEU A 207 11.34 -16.79 -19.89
C LEU A 207 11.00 -17.10 -21.36
N SER A 208 9.88 -17.78 -21.62
CA SER A 208 9.33 -17.97 -22.97
C SER A 208 8.98 -16.63 -23.62
N SER A 209 8.25 -15.75 -22.92
CA SER A 209 7.82 -14.46 -23.47
C SER A 209 8.98 -13.51 -23.79
N LYS A 210 10.13 -13.72 -23.13
CA LYS A 210 11.41 -13.03 -23.41
C LYS A 210 12.29 -13.71 -24.45
N GLY A 211 11.87 -14.84 -25.02
CA GLY A 211 12.61 -15.58 -26.03
C GLY A 211 13.85 -16.30 -25.50
N VAL A 212 13.94 -16.53 -24.17
CA VAL A 212 15.05 -17.26 -23.56
C VAL A 212 14.94 -18.77 -23.83
N LEU A 213 13.71 -19.28 -23.95
CA LEU A 213 13.43 -20.68 -24.27
C LEU A 213 13.41 -20.89 -25.78
N VAL A 214 14.48 -21.47 -26.33
CA VAL A 214 14.70 -21.60 -27.79
C VAL A 214 14.46 -22.99 -28.37
N SER A 215 14.01 -23.95 -27.56
CA SER A 215 13.73 -25.30 -28.03
C SER A 215 12.53 -25.32 -28.99
N GLN A 216 12.44 -26.32 -29.88
CA GLN A 216 11.34 -26.46 -30.85
C GLN A 216 9.95 -26.44 -30.20
N SER A 217 9.81 -26.94 -28.96
CA SER A 217 8.55 -26.92 -28.22
C SER A 217 8.17 -25.55 -27.62
N TRP A 218 9.05 -24.56 -27.72
CA TRP A 218 8.90 -23.20 -27.19
C TRP A 218 8.97 -22.13 -28.29
N THR A 219 9.21 -22.53 -29.55
CA THR A 219 9.24 -21.63 -30.70
C THR A 219 7.98 -21.77 -31.56
N GLY A 220 7.73 -20.76 -32.39
CA GLY A 220 6.57 -20.73 -33.29
C GLY A 220 5.22 -20.66 -32.57
N GLU A 221 4.17 -21.12 -33.26
CA GLU A 221 2.79 -21.11 -32.76
C GLU A 221 2.59 -22.05 -31.56
N GLN A 222 3.23 -23.22 -31.59
CA GLN A 222 3.17 -24.19 -30.49
C GLN A 222 3.79 -23.62 -29.20
N GLY A 223 4.91 -22.90 -29.32
CA GLY A 223 5.54 -22.22 -28.18
C GLY A 223 4.63 -21.19 -27.54
N LYS A 224 3.98 -20.34 -28.35
CA LYS A 224 3.01 -19.34 -27.87
C LYS A 224 1.81 -19.98 -27.17
N ALA A 225 1.27 -21.07 -27.74
CA ALA A 225 0.18 -21.81 -27.11
C ALA A 225 0.60 -22.37 -25.75
N ARG A 226 1.81 -22.95 -25.66
CA ARG A 226 2.36 -23.48 -24.40
C ARG A 226 2.60 -22.38 -23.36
N GLU A 227 3.13 -21.24 -23.78
CA GLU A 227 3.32 -20.06 -22.92
C GLU A 227 1.99 -19.61 -22.30
N GLY A 228 0.94 -19.45 -23.13
CA GLY A 228 -0.40 -19.11 -22.65
C GLY A 228 -0.96 -20.12 -21.66
N GLN A 229 -0.80 -21.43 -21.93
CA GLN A 229 -1.20 -22.48 -21.01
C GLN A 229 -0.45 -22.41 -19.67
N TRP A 230 0.85 -22.09 -19.69
CA TRP A 230 1.64 -21.96 -18.46
C TRP A 230 1.21 -20.75 -17.63
N TRP A 231 0.85 -19.63 -18.27
CA TRP A 231 0.25 -18.47 -17.59
C TRP A 231 -1.09 -18.80 -16.92
N ILE A 232 -1.94 -19.59 -17.59
CA ILE A 232 -3.24 -20.00 -17.06
C ILE A 232 -3.05 -20.96 -15.87
N TRP A 233 -2.20 -21.98 -16.02
CA TRP A 233 -1.97 -22.95 -14.95
C TRP A 233 -1.24 -22.34 -13.75
N SER A 234 -0.29 -21.43 -13.97
CA SER A 234 0.32 -20.69 -12.86
C SER A 234 -0.76 -19.92 -12.09
N SER A 235 -1.64 -19.20 -12.78
CA SER A 235 -2.75 -18.46 -12.16
C SER A 235 -3.70 -19.35 -11.37
N ARG A 236 -3.94 -20.59 -11.80
CA ARG A 236 -4.72 -21.58 -11.04
C ARG A 236 -4.04 -22.01 -9.75
N PHE A 237 -2.73 -22.26 -9.79
CA PHE A 237 -1.95 -22.52 -8.57
C PHE A 237 -1.95 -21.31 -7.64
N TRP A 238 -1.89 -20.09 -8.18
CA TRP A 238 -2.03 -18.89 -7.38
C TRP A 238 -3.42 -18.78 -6.73
N ALA A 239 -4.50 -19.06 -7.47
CA ALA A 239 -5.85 -19.14 -6.90
C ALA A 239 -5.91 -20.17 -5.76
N GLY A 240 -5.29 -21.33 -5.95
CA GLY A 240 -5.14 -22.34 -4.90
C GLY A 240 -4.45 -21.80 -3.64
N CYS A 241 -3.34 -21.05 -3.80
CA CYS A 241 -2.66 -20.41 -2.68
C CYS A 241 -3.55 -19.41 -1.95
N VAL A 242 -4.31 -18.58 -2.67
CA VAL A 242 -5.24 -17.61 -2.06
C VAL A 242 -6.34 -18.31 -1.28
N VAL A 243 -6.93 -19.39 -1.82
CA VAL A 243 -7.94 -20.19 -1.11
C VAL A 243 -7.34 -20.81 0.16
N LEU A 244 -6.14 -21.38 0.08
CA LEU A 244 -5.46 -21.96 1.23
C LEU A 244 -5.12 -20.90 2.29
N GLU A 245 -4.75 -19.69 1.89
CA GLU A 245 -4.52 -18.58 2.81
C GLU A 245 -5.82 -18.11 3.49
N LEU A 246 -6.92 -18.02 2.75
CA LEU A 246 -8.24 -17.75 3.33
C LEU A 246 -8.67 -18.85 4.31
N LEU A 247 -8.39 -20.12 4.01
CA LEU A 247 -8.61 -21.24 4.92
C LEU A 247 -7.74 -21.11 6.18
N ARG A 248 -6.45 -20.78 6.04
CA ARG A 248 -5.54 -20.50 7.17
C ARG A 248 -6.09 -19.40 8.06
N LEU A 249 -6.49 -18.27 7.47
CA LEU A 249 -7.07 -17.13 8.20
C LEU A 249 -8.38 -17.49 8.89
N GLY A 250 -9.24 -18.27 8.23
CA GLY A 250 -10.50 -18.77 8.80
C GLY A 250 -10.27 -19.70 9.99
N VAL A 251 -9.29 -20.61 9.90
CA VAL A 251 -8.90 -21.49 11.02
C VAL A 251 -8.32 -20.69 12.18
N LEU A 252 -7.45 -19.71 11.91
CA LEU A 252 -6.90 -18.83 12.94
C LEU A 252 -8.00 -18.02 13.64
N HIS A 253 -9.01 -17.55 12.89
CA HIS A 253 -10.13 -16.81 13.45
C HIS A 253 -11.07 -17.71 14.27
N TYR A 254 -11.38 -18.90 13.77
CA TYR A 254 -12.28 -19.84 14.44
C TYR A 254 -11.71 -20.36 15.77
N TYR A 255 -10.41 -20.65 15.80
CA TYR A 255 -9.70 -21.07 17.02
C TYR A 255 -9.01 -19.89 17.74
N ARG A 256 -9.56 -18.68 17.60
CA ARG A 256 -9.09 -17.51 18.35
C ARG A 256 -9.65 -17.59 19.76
N GLU A 257 -8.77 -17.79 20.73
CA GLU A 257 -9.16 -17.74 22.13
C GLU A 257 -9.27 -16.28 22.58
N PRO A 258 -10.40 -15.87 23.18
CA PRO A 258 -10.48 -14.57 23.83
C PRO A 258 -9.58 -14.59 25.07
N LEU A 259 -8.93 -13.46 25.36
CA LEU A 259 -8.22 -13.26 26.62
C LEU A 259 -9.04 -13.79 27.79
N THR A 260 -8.47 -14.75 28.51
CA THR A 260 -9.10 -15.31 29.69
C THR A 260 -9.28 -14.22 30.75
N SER A 261 -10.30 -14.36 31.60
CA SER A 261 -10.53 -13.42 32.70
C SER A 261 -9.30 -13.29 33.60
N SER A 262 -8.53 -14.37 33.76
CA SER A 262 -7.27 -14.39 34.52
C SER A 262 -6.14 -13.59 33.85
N GLU A 263 -6.01 -13.62 32.52
CA GLU A 263 -5.03 -12.78 31.80
C GLU A 263 -5.41 -11.30 31.85
N LYS A 264 -6.72 -11.00 31.80
CA LYS A 264 -7.23 -9.63 31.99
C LYS A 264 -7.01 -9.12 33.42
N GLU A 265 -7.11 -10.01 34.40
CA GLU A 265 -6.91 -9.71 35.82
C GLU A 265 -5.42 -9.53 36.16
N LYS A 266 -4.55 -10.40 35.65
CA LYS A 266 -3.08 -10.24 35.74
C LYS A 266 -2.60 -8.96 35.06
N ALA A 267 -3.22 -8.57 33.95
CA ALA A 267 -2.99 -7.31 33.25
C ALA A 267 -3.49 -6.04 34.00
N ALA A 268 -4.24 -6.19 35.08
CA ALA A 268 -4.83 -5.10 35.87
C ALA A 268 -4.12 -4.85 37.21
N VAL A 269 -3.21 -5.75 37.63
CA VAL A 269 -2.37 -5.54 38.82
C VAL A 269 -1.22 -4.58 38.48
N GLU A 270 -0.82 -3.71 39.40
CA GLU A 270 0.10 -2.58 39.20
C GLU A 270 1.47 -2.97 38.60
N ASP A 271 1.99 -4.16 38.92
CA ASP A 271 3.23 -4.73 38.36
C ASP A 271 3.00 -5.39 36.98
N GLY A 272 1.76 -5.82 36.70
CA GLY A 272 1.29 -6.41 35.45
C GLY A 272 0.67 -5.41 34.46
N GLU A 273 0.57 -4.12 34.80
CA GLU A 273 0.00 -3.10 33.88
C GLU A 273 0.79 -2.98 32.58
N LYS A 274 2.12 -3.06 32.67
CA LYS A 274 3.01 -3.00 31.50
C LYS A 274 2.85 -4.25 30.65
N GLU A 275 2.82 -5.43 31.29
CA GLU A 275 2.58 -6.71 30.60
C GLU A 275 1.21 -6.75 29.93
N GLY A 276 0.18 -6.29 30.64
CA GLY A 276 -1.18 -6.16 30.13
C GLY A 276 -1.32 -5.15 29.00
N LYS A 277 -0.54 -4.07 29.00
CA LYS A 277 -0.46 -3.12 27.88
C LYS A 277 0.24 -3.78 26.69
N MET A 278 1.36 -4.49 26.90
CA MET A 278 2.08 -5.22 25.85
C MET A 278 1.21 -6.30 25.19
N LEU A 279 0.53 -7.14 25.97
CA LEU A 279 -0.39 -8.18 25.45
C LEU A 279 -1.53 -7.58 24.62
N ARG A 280 -2.12 -6.47 25.08
CA ARG A 280 -3.17 -5.76 24.33
C ARG A 280 -2.64 -5.15 23.04
N GLU A 281 -1.40 -4.66 23.04
CA GLU A 281 -0.76 -4.16 21.83
C GLU A 281 -0.43 -5.27 20.84
N GLU A 282 0.05 -6.42 21.32
CA GLU A 282 0.31 -7.62 20.51
C GLU A 282 -0.97 -8.12 19.84
N GLN A 283 -2.07 -8.23 20.57
CA GLN A 283 -3.35 -8.63 19.99
C GLN A 283 -3.87 -7.65 18.95
N LYS A 284 -3.69 -6.35 19.19
CA LYS A 284 -4.03 -5.32 18.20
C LYS A 284 -3.13 -5.44 16.96
N LYS A 285 -1.86 -5.83 17.11
CA LYS A 285 -0.96 -6.06 15.98
C LYS A 285 -1.37 -7.31 15.21
N GLU A 286 -1.64 -8.42 15.89
CA GLU A 286 -2.12 -9.67 15.27
C GLU A 286 -3.43 -9.46 14.52
N GLU A 287 -4.39 -8.76 15.13
CA GLU A 287 -5.66 -8.44 14.49
C GLU A 287 -5.48 -7.55 13.24
N ARG A 288 -4.56 -6.58 13.29
CA ARG A 288 -4.22 -5.76 12.13
C ARG A 288 -3.58 -6.58 11.01
N ILE A 289 -2.69 -7.50 11.35
CA ILE A 289 -2.04 -8.40 10.38
C ILE A 289 -3.10 -9.31 9.75
N TRP A 290 -3.98 -9.89 10.56
CA TRP A 290 -5.08 -10.73 10.09
C TRP A 290 -6.02 -9.97 9.15
N TRP A 291 -6.42 -8.74 9.51
CA TRP A 291 -7.26 -7.91 8.64
C TRP A 291 -6.57 -7.51 7.35
N ARG A 292 -5.28 -7.18 7.40
CA ARG A 292 -4.48 -6.91 6.20
C ARG A 292 -4.50 -8.11 5.27
N ASP A 293 -4.21 -9.30 5.80
CA ASP A 293 -4.13 -10.53 5.02
C ASP A 293 -5.49 -10.92 4.44
N LEU A 294 -6.57 -10.76 5.22
CA LEU A 294 -7.92 -10.99 4.74
C LEU A 294 -8.28 -10.05 3.58
N VAL A 295 -8.08 -8.74 3.76
CA VAL A 295 -8.41 -7.74 2.72
C VAL A 295 -7.59 -7.98 1.46
N SER A 296 -6.29 -8.29 1.60
CA SER A 296 -5.41 -8.56 0.46
C SER A 296 -5.86 -9.82 -0.30
N ASN A 297 -6.13 -10.92 0.40
CA ASN A 297 -6.56 -12.17 -0.23
C ASN A 297 -7.96 -12.09 -0.84
N LEU A 298 -8.91 -11.37 -0.21
CA LEU A 298 -10.24 -11.14 -0.79
C LEU A 298 -10.17 -10.30 -2.07
N ALA A 299 -9.23 -9.37 -2.16
CA ALA A 299 -8.99 -8.60 -3.38
C ALA A 299 -8.30 -9.45 -4.45
N TYR A 300 -7.33 -10.31 -4.09
CA TYR A 300 -6.67 -11.20 -5.04
C TYR A 300 -7.58 -12.31 -5.57
N MET A 301 -8.48 -12.87 -4.77
CA MET A 301 -9.31 -14.01 -5.15
C MET A 301 -10.01 -13.85 -6.51
N PRO A 302 -10.82 -12.80 -6.78
CA PRO A 302 -11.43 -12.61 -8.10
C PRO A 302 -10.41 -12.37 -9.21
N MET A 303 -9.24 -11.79 -8.91
CA MET A 303 -8.17 -11.58 -9.90
C MET A 303 -7.53 -12.92 -10.31
N THR A 304 -7.23 -13.78 -9.34
CA THR A 304 -6.67 -15.11 -9.61
C THR A 304 -7.60 -15.96 -10.46
N LEU A 305 -8.92 -15.86 -10.25
CA LEU A 305 -9.93 -16.53 -11.06
C LEU A 305 -10.01 -15.94 -12.47
N HIS A 306 -9.93 -14.61 -12.60
CA HIS A 306 -9.90 -13.93 -13.89
C HIS A 306 -8.74 -14.39 -14.77
N TRP A 307 -7.55 -14.64 -14.20
CA TRP A 307 -6.39 -15.14 -14.95
C TRP A 307 -6.28 -16.67 -15.03
N SER A 308 -7.18 -17.41 -14.35
CA SER A 308 -7.23 -18.88 -14.39
C SER A 308 -7.94 -19.45 -15.62
N VAL A 309 -8.46 -18.58 -16.47
CA VAL A 309 -9.18 -18.88 -17.71
C VAL A 309 -8.49 -18.17 -18.88
N GLU A 310 -8.84 -18.58 -20.10
CA GLU A 310 -8.41 -17.88 -21.31
C GLU A 310 -8.90 -16.43 -21.31
N GLU A 311 -8.14 -15.53 -21.94
CA GLU A 311 -8.32 -14.07 -21.86
C GLU A 311 -9.74 -13.62 -22.20
N GLU A 312 -10.37 -14.28 -23.18
CA GLU A 312 -11.74 -14.00 -23.63
C GLU A 312 -12.82 -14.32 -22.58
N ASN A 313 -12.53 -15.22 -21.64
CA ASN A 313 -13.46 -15.69 -20.62
C ASN A 313 -13.24 -15.05 -19.24
N GLY A 314 -12.39 -14.03 -19.17
CA GLY A 314 -12.07 -13.33 -17.92
C GLY A 314 -13.31 -12.71 -17.25
N ILE A 315 -13.48 -12.97 -15.95
CA ILE A 315 -14.65 -12.48 -15.19
C ILE A 315 -14.59 -10.98 -14.82
N LEU A 316 -13.41 -10.36 -14.88
CA LEU A 316 -13.17 -8.97 -14.52
C LEU A 316 -12.87 -8.13 -15.76
N SER A 317 -13.40 -6.91 -15.78
CA SER A 317 -12.94 -5.86 -16.70
C SER A 317 -11.63 -5.23 -16.22
N ASP A 318 -10.86 -4.62 -17.13
CA ASP A 318 -9.54 -4.00 -16.86
C ASP A 318 -9.51 -3.06 -15.65
N TRP A 319 -10.51 -2.18 -15.51
CA TRP A 319 -10.58 -1.27 -14.36
C TRP A 319 -10.82 -2.02 -13.05
N GLY A 320 -11.55 -3.15 -13.09
CA GLY A 320 -11.80 -4.00 -11.93
C GLY A 320 -10.52 -4.67 -11.45
N VAL A 321 -9.72 -5.19 -12.38
CA VAL A 321 -8.37 -5.72 -12.09
C VAL A 321 -7.49 -4.63 -11.46
N GLY A 322 -7.50 -3.42 -12.02
CA GLY A 322 -6.77 -2.28 -11.47
C GLY A 322 -7.20 -1.89 -10.04
N VAL A 323 -8.51 -1.84 -9.77
CA VAL A 323 -9.03 -1.52 -8.42
C VAL A 323 -8.65 -2.60 -7.40
N LEU A 324 -8.92 -3.86 -7.72
CA LEU A 324 -8.66 -4.98 -6.81
C LEU A 324 -7.17 -5.11 -6.52
N GLY A 325 -6.32 -5.00 -7.54
CA GLY A 325 -4.88 -5.04 -7.36
C GLY A 325 -4.34 -3.85 -6.56
N ALA A 326 -4.92 -2.65 -6.73
CA ALA A 326 -4.57 -1.47 -5.95
C ALA A 326 -4.98 -1.62 -4.48
N VAL A 327 -6.12 -2.26 -4.19
CA VAL A 327 -6.56 -2.59 -2.82
C VAL A 327 -5.62 -3.61 -2.20
N ALA A 328 -5.30 -4.69 -2.92
CA ALA A 328 -4.44 -5.75 -2.42
C ALA A 328 -3.02 -5.26 -2.11
N GLY A 329 -2.40 -4.54 -3.06
CA GLY A 329 -1.09 -3.91 -2.87
C GLY A 329 -1.14 -2.81 -1.82
N GLY A 330 -2.19 -1.98 -1.84
CA GLY A 330 -2.37 -0.85 -0.92
C GLY A 330 -2.49 -1.29 0.53
N ALA A 331 -3.20 -2.39 0.83
CA ALA A 331 -3.27 -2.95 2.17
C ALA A 331 -1.87 -3.31 2.71
N ASN A 332 -1.04 -3.95 1.88
CA ASN A 332 0.34 -4.31 2.23
C ASN A 332 1.25 -3.08 2.34
N LEU A 333 1.10 -2.11 1.44
CA LEU A 333 1.87 -0.87 1.45
C LEU A 333 1.55 0.00 2.67
N VAL A 334 0.27 0.13 3.06
CA VAL A 334 -0.13 0.88 4.27
C VAL A 334 0.47 0.24 5.52
N HIS A 335 0.48 -1.09 5.59
CA HIS A 335 1.13 -1.81 6.68
C HIS A 335 2.65 -1.57 6.68
N ALA A 336 3.32 -1.72 5.54
CA ALA A 336 4.75 -1.46 5.40
C ALA A 336 5.13 -0.02 5.76
N TRP A 337 4.35 0.96 5.28
CA TRP A 337 4.55 2.38 5.56
C TRP A 337 4.41 2.69 7.05
N ARG A 338 3.51 2.04 7.78
CA ARG A 338 3.40 2.22 9.24
C ARG A 338 4.64 1.71 9.97
N ASN A 339 5.25 0.63 9.48
CA ASN A 339 6.48 0.07 10.06
C ASN A 339 7.74 0.91 9.75
N THR A 340 7.65 1.90 8.85
CA THR A 340 8.75 2.85 8.64
C THR A 340 8.79 3.98 9.65
N ALA A 341 7.66 4.24 10.34
CA ALA A 341 7.52 5.33 11.30
C ALA A 341 8.39 5.16 12.55
#